data_AF-A0A2M7TZQ4-F1
#
_entry.id   AF-A0A2M7TZQ4-F1
#
_cell.length_a   1.000
_cell.length_b   1.000
_cell.length_c   1.000
_cell.angle_alpha   90.00
_cell.angle_beta   90.00
_cell.angle_gamma   90.00
#
_symmetry.space_group_name_H-M   'P 1'
#
loop_
_entity.id
_entity.type
_entity.pdbx_description
1 polymer ?
#
loop_
_entity_poly.entity_id
_entity_poly.type
_entity_poly.pdbx_seq_one_letter_code
_entity_poly.pdbx_strand_id
1 'polypeptide(L)'
;MTENPFEIKQLESLSEAAQAWHELRRNYGYEQIYQASEQALAGLALVATDCGPGPDHFVDIRQEQHINMFDLPTALFFKPSDKFGEVYGIFSGWFRVPAGYQYLGKNYRSLEHAYQASKFMRTSPALAQEIHEAKYPIKAKLIGRKEDNLPLIRTDWDEMKEMAMLAPAIAILHQHAPIRELLLSTGDAAIVEDTYGDPYWGRGPDFQGLNGLGRTWMMAREIIRLEKGVEVIQSICPHIA
;
A
#
# COMPACT_ATOMS: atom_id res chain seq x y z
N MET A 1 17.56 16.97 -19.25
CA MET A 1 16.29 17.25 -18.54
C MET A 1 15.42 16.03 -18.74
N THR A 2 15.65 14.99 -17.94
CA THR A 2 14.83 13.78 -17.93
C THR A 2 13.59 14.08 -17.09
N GLU A 3 12.40 14.00 -17.70
CA GLU A 3 11.15 14.09 -16.95
C GLU A 3 11.17 13.03 -15.84
N ASN A 4 10.82 13.43 -14.62
CA ASN A 4 10.67 12.49 -13.51
C ASN A 4 9.51 11.54 -13.88
N PRO A 5 9.74 10.22 -14.07
CA PRO A 5 8.68 9.30 -14.47
C PRO A 5 7.59 9.15 -13.39
N PHE A 6 7.80 9.69 -12.18
CA PHE A 6 6.85 9.75 -11.08
C PHE A 6 6.14 11.10 -10.95
N GLU A 7 6.45 12.09 -11.81
CA GLU A 7 5.55 13.21 -12.00
C GLU A 7 4.31 12.67 -12.70
N ILE A 8 3.27 12.35 -11.91
CA ILE A 8 1.97 11.95 -12.43
C ILE A 8 1.43 13.17 -13.19
N LYS A 9 1.74 13.26 -14.49
CA LYS A 9 1.02 14.11 -15.44
C LYS A 9 -0.46 13.80 -15.21
N GLN A 10 -1.30 14.83 -15.12
CA GLN A 10 -2.74 14.63 -14.99
C GLN A 10 -3.18 13.73 -16.15
N LEU A 11 -3.49 12.47 -15.84
CA LEU A 11 -3.93 11.50 -16.85
C LEU A 11 -5.28 12.00 -17.38
N GLU A 12 -5.29 12.44 -18.64
CA GLU A 12 -6.44 13.13 -19.23
C GLU A 12 -7.57 12.13 -19.58
N SER A 13 -7.22 10.86 -19.82
CA SER A 13 -8.17 9.79 -20.17
C SER A 13 -8.01 8.49 -19.36
N LEU A 14 -9.09 7.69 -19.33
CA LEU A 14 -9.11 6.36 -18.69
C LEU A 14 -8.15 5.37 -19.34
N SER A 15 -7.96 5.50 -20.66
CA SER A 15 -7.07 4.66 -21.45
C SER A 15 -5.60 4.85 -21.05
N GLU A 16 -5.18 6.10 -20.82
CA GLU A 16 -3.79 6.41 -20.44
C GLU A 16 -3.46 5.90 -19.05
N ALA A 17 -4.40 6.03 -18.11
CA ALA A 17 -4.19 5.57 -16.74
C ALA A 17 -4.10 4.03 -16.65
N ALA A 18 -4.95 3.33 -17.39
CA ALA A 18 -4.89 1.88 -17.51
C ALA A 18 -3.57 1.43 -18.17
N GLN A 19 -3.14 2.10 -19.24
CA GLN A 19 -1.87 1.81 -19.91
C GLN A 19 -0.67 2.02 -18.99
N ALA A 20 -0.60 3.15 -18.29
CA ALA A 20 0.46 3.45 -17.33
C ALA A 20 0.52 2.38 -16.21
N TRP A 21 -0.64 1.91 -15.75
CA TRP A 21 -0.71 0.83 -14.77
C TRP A 21 -0.20 -0.51 -15.31
N HIS A 22 -0.59 -0.86 -16.54
CA HIS A 22 -0.10 -2.06 -17.21
C HIS A 22 1.41 -2.03 -17.43
N GLU A 23 1.97 -0.87 -17.81
CA GLU A 23 3.40 -0.68 -17.98
C GLU A 23 4.16 -0.79 -16.66
N LEU A 24 3.66 -0.15 -15.59
CA LEU A 24 4.21 -0.29 -14.24
C LEU A 24 4.24 -1.76 -13.81
N ARG A 25 3.15 -2.50 -13.97
CA ARG A 25 3.13 -3.93 -13.61
C ARG A 25 4.16 -4.75 -14.39
N ARG A 26 4.32 -4.47 -15.68
CA ARG A 26 5.29 -5.15 -16.55
C ARG A 26 6.73 -4.85 -16.15
N ASN A 27 7.03 -3.59 -15.85
CA ASN A 27 8.39 -3.10 -15.65
C ASN A 27 8.93 -3.41 -14.24
N TYR A 28 8.05 -3.61 -13.26
CA TYR A 28 8.42 -3.78 -11.85
C TYR A 28 8.09 -5.18 -11.30
N GLY A 29 8.13 -6.20 -12.16
CA GLY A 29 8.06 -7.61 -11.72
C GLY A 29 6.78 -7.98 -10.98
N TYR A 30 5.64 -7.41 -11.36
CA TYR A 30 4.38 -7.61 -10.63
C TYR A 30 3.94 -9.08 -10.58
N GLU A 31 4.27 -9.87 -11.61
CA GLU A 31 3.99 -11.30 -11.63
C GLU A 31 4.73 -12.03 -10.48
N GLN A 32 6.00 -11.69 -10.24
CA GLN A 32 6.77 -12.25 -9.13
C GLN A 32 6.20 -11.81 -7.78
N ILE A 33 5.79 -10.54 -7.66
CA ILE A 33 5.11 -10.01 -6.47
C ILE A 33 3.79 -10.76 -6.21
N TYR A 34 3.02 -11.03 -7.26
CA TYR A 34 1.78 -11.77 -7.19
C TYR A 34 2.04 -13.19 -6.67
N GLN A 35 2.97 -13.91 -7.29
CA GLN A 35 3.31 -15.29 -6.91
C GLN A 35 3.84 -15.38 -5.47
N ALA A 36 4.72 -14.47 -5.05
CA ALA A 36 5.21 -14.41 -3.67
C ALA A 36 4.08 -14.15 -2.66
N SER A 37 3.11 -13.29 -3.02
CA SER A 37 1.93 -13.03 -2.19
C SER A 37 1.08 -14.30 -2.02
N GLU A 38 0.79 -15.03 -3.10
CA GLU A 38 0.00 -16.26 -3.05
C GLU A 38 0.69 -17.35 -2.20
N GLN A 39 2.00 -17.52 -2.38
CA GLN A 39 2.80 -18.47 -1.60
C GLN A 39 2.79 -18.12 -0.10
N ALA A 40 2.91 -16.83 0.23
CA ALA A 40 2.90 -16.38 1.62
C ALA A 40 1.54 -16.63 2.29
N LEU A 41 0.45 -16.36 1.57
CA LEU A 41 -0.91 -16.65 2.05
C LEU A 41 -1.15 -18.15 2.26
N ALA A 42 -0.68 -19.00 1.34
CA ALA A 42 -0.76 -20.45 1.48
C ALA A 42 0.03 -20.94 2.70
N GLY A 43 1.26 -20.43 2.91
CA GLY A 43 2.07 -20.75 4.09
C GLY A 43 1.40 -20.31 5.40
N LEU A 44 0.81 -19.11 5.43
CA LEU A 44 0.05 -18.61 6.57
C LEU A 44 -1.19 -19.47 6.85
N ALA A 45 -1.88 -19.96 5.83
CA ALA A 45 -3.04 -20.84 6.00
C ALA A 45 -2.66 -22.17 6.68
N LEU A 46 -1.50 -22.73 6.33
CA LEU A 46 -1.01 -23.99 6.90
C LEU A 46 -0.66 -23.86 8.38
N VAL A 47 -0.05 -22.75 8.78
CA VAL A 47 0.40 -22.55 10.17
C VAL A 47 -0.68 -21.98 11.08
N ALA A 48 -1.75 -21.38 10.53
CA ALA A 48 -2.78 -20.71 11.32
C ALA A 48 -3.45 -21.66 12.32
N THR A 49 -3.54 -22.95 11.98
CA THR A 49 -4.06 -23.99 12.88
C THR A 49 -3.16 -24.23 14.09
N ASP A 50 -1.84 -24.03 13.92
CA ASP A 50 -0.82 -24.31 14.93
C ASP A 50 -0.57 -23.10 15.84
N CYS A 51 -0.84 -21.89 15.36
CA CYS A 51 -0.73 -20.65 16.13
C CYS A 51 -1.85 -20.45 17.18
N GLY A 52 -2.78 -21.41 17.29
CA GLY A 52 -3.74 -21.50 18.39
C GLY A 52 -5.12 -20.90 18.10
N PRO A 53 -6.10 -21.18 18.99
CA PRO A 53 -7.47 -20.73 18.84
C PRO A 53 -7.64 -19.26 19.25
N GLY A 54 -8.42 -18.50 18.50
CA GLY A 54 -8.73 -17.11 18.81
C GLY A 54 -8.94 -16.28 17.55
N PRO A 55 -9.41 -15.04 17.67
CA PRO A 55 -9.70 -14.18 16.51
C PRO A 55 -8.43 -13.62 15.83
N ASP A 56 -7.26 -13.77 16.44
CA ASP A 56 -6.00 -13.17 15.99
C ASP A 56 -4.82 -14.15 16.15
N HIS A 57 -4.64 -15.02 15.15
CA HIS A 57 -3.65 -16.11 15.17
C HIS A 57 -2.19 -15.64 15.21
N PHE A 58 -1.89 -14.44 14.74
CA PHE A 58 -0.50 -14.03 14.51
C PHE A 58 -0.02 -12.89 15.42
N VAL A 59 -0.75 -12.57 16.49
CA VAL A 59 -0.45 -11.44 17.38
C VAL A 59 0.98 -11.45 17.93
N ASP A 60 1.49 -12.60 18.36
CA ASP A 60 2.84 -12.72 18.89
C ASP A 60 3.88 -12.62 17.78
N ILE A 61 3.55 -13.18 16.63
CA ILE A 61 4.44 -13.28 15.48
C ILE A 61 4.62 -11.90 14.81
N ARG A 62 3.61 -11.02 14.83
CA ARG A 62 3.71 -9.65 14.28
C ARG A 62 4.64 -8.71 15.07
N GLN A 63 5.13 -9.14 16.24
CA GLN A 63 6.13 -8.41 17.02
C GLN A 63 7.56 -8.67 16.54
N GLU A 64 7.75 -9.58 15.60
CA GLU A 64 9.05 -9.93 15.01
C GLU A 64 9.29 -9.21 13.68
N GLN A 65 10.55 -9.05 13.28
CA GLN A 65 10.91 -8.39 12.01
C GLN A 65 10.56 -9.27 10.79
N HIS A 66 10.90 -10.54 10.78
CA HIS A 66 10.52 -11.40 9.67
C HIS A 66 10.26 -12.79 10.19
N ILE A 67 9.29 -13.44 9.58
CA ILE A 67 8.88 -14.76 9.97
C ILE A 67 9.42 -15.71 8.92
N ASN A 68 10.43 -16.49 9.31
CA ASN A 68 11.03 -17.52 8.46
C ASN A 68 10.36 -18.88 8.64
N MET A 69 9.16 -18.91 9.24
CA MET A 69 8.38 -20.13 9.48
C MET A 69 7.55 -20.58 8.27
N PHE A 70 7.51 -19.78 7.20
CA PHE A 70 6.74 -20.05 5.99
C PHE A 70 7.68 -20.38 4.83
N ASP A 71 7.10 -20.87 3.73
CA ASP A 71 7.84 -21.20 2.49
C ASP A 71 8.71 -20.04 1.97
N LEU A 72 8.38 -18.80 2.35
CA LEU A 72 9.22 -17.63 2.19
C LEU A 72 9.20 -16.72 3.43
N PRO A 73 10.29 -15.96 3.69
CA PRO A 73 10.29 -14.91 4.70
C PRO A 73 9.10 -13.98 4.50
N THR A 74 8.35 -13.72 5.56
CA THR A 74 7.15 -12.88 5.49
C THR A 74 7.19 -11.78 6.55
N ALA A 75 6.89 -10.56 6.11
CA ALA A 75 6.57 -9.43 6.97
C ALA A 75 5.05 -9.31 7.08
N LEU A 76 4.53 -9.47 8.28
CA LEU A 76 3.10 -9.50 8.56
C LEU A 76 2.69 -8.25 9.34
N PHE A 77 1.59 -7.61 8.95
CA PHE A 77 1.08 -6.43 9.64
C PHE A 77 -0.44 -6.44 9.74
N PHE A 78 -0.96 -5.92 10.84
CA PHE A 78 -2.40 -5.74 11.07
C PHE A 78 -2.64 -4.36 11.67
N LYS A 79 -3.86 -3.82 11.55
CA LYS A 79 -4.24 -2.71 12.45
C LYS A 79 -5.73 -2.59 12.68
N PRO A 80 -6.14 -2.74 13.95
CA PRO A 80 -7.03 -1.74 14.52
C PRO A 80 -6.58 -1.15 15.86
N SER A 81 -5.53 -1.65 16.54
CA SER A 81 -5.09 -1.04 17.80
C SER A 81 -3.57 -0.96 17.92
N ASP A 82 -3.07 0.27 17.97
CA ASP A 82 -1.67 0.68 18.21
C ASP A 82 -1.08 0.19 19.57
N LYS A 83 -1.54 -0.95 20.11
CA LYS A 83 -1.28 -1.38 21.49
C LYS A 83 -0.21 -2.47 21.65
N PHE A 84 0.29 -3.06 20.55
CA PHE A 84 1.02 -4.33 20.65
C PHE A 84 2.45 -4.32 20.08
N GLY A 85 3.03 -3.16 19.77
CA GLY A 85 4.44 -3.09 19.33
C GLY A 85 4.72 -3.77 17.98
N GLU A 86 3.72 -3.88 17.11
CA GLU A 86 3.86 -4.51 15.78
C GLU A 86 4.88 -3.76 14.92
N VAL A 87 5.91 -4.48 14.45
CA VAL A 87 7.04 -3.89 13.72
C VAL A 87 6.59 -3.23 12.42
N TYR A 88 5.69 -3.90 11.66
CA TYR A 88 5.22 -3.44 10.36
C TYR A 88 3.84 -2.81 10.39
N GLY A 89 3.27 -2.54 11.56
CA GLY A 89 1.95 -1.89 11.70
C GLY A 89 1.88 -0.51 11.00
N ILE A 90 3.03 0.10 10.73
CA ILE A 90 3.18 1.33 9.95
C ILE A 90 2.78 1.21 8.48
N PHE A 91 2.75 0.00 7.92
CA PHE A 91 2.29 -0.28 6.57
C PHE A 91 0.77 -0.39 6.45
N SER A 92 0.04 -0.43 7.57
CA SER A 92 -1.42 -0.38 7.52
C SER A 92 -1.91 0.91 6.87
N GLY A 93 -2.96 0.80 6.03
CA GLY A 93 -3.63 1.98 5.49
C GLY A 93 -4.18 2.94 6.56
N TRP A 94 -4.36 2.42 7.78
CA TRP A 94 -4.87 3.12 8.95
C TRP A 94 -3.77 3.68 9.86
N PHE A 95 -2.49 3.46 9.53
CA PHE A 95 -1.40 4.13 10.21
C PHE A 95 -1.50 5.64 9.99
N ARG A 96 -1.44 6.42 11.08
CA ARG A 96 -1.43 7.88 10.99
C ARG A 96 0.00 8.36 10.99
N VAL A 97 0.43 8.92 9.87
CA VAL A 97 1.73 9.56 9.74
C VAL A 97 1.73 10.83 10.60
N PRO A 98 2.56 10.95 11.66
CA PRO A 98 2.42 12.03 12.64
C PRO A 98 2.53 13.44 12.03
N ALA A 99 3.46 13.65 11.09
CA ALA A 99 3.63 14.91 10.37
C ALA A 99 2.73 15.03 9.11
N GLY A 100 1.99 13.97 8.78
CA GLY A 100 1.35 13.83 7.47
C GLY A 100 2.36 13.65 6.33
N TYR A 101 1.86 13.67 5.10
CA TYR A 101 2.66 13.65 3.87
C TYR A 101 1.92 14.41 2.76
N GLN A 102 2.66 15.11 1.91
CA GLN A 102 2.12 15.83 0.77
C GLN A 102 1.81 14.87 -0.38
N TYR A 103 0.60 14.97 -0.92
CA TYR A 103 0.16 14.23 -2.10
C TYR A 103 -0.92 15.04 -2.83
N LEU A 104 -0.74 15.25 -4.14
CA LEU A 104 -1.63 16.05 -5.00
C LEU A 104 -2.01 17.42 -4.39
N GLY A 105 -1.01 18.14 -3.87
CA GLY A 105 -1.18 19.48 -3.30
C GLY A 105 -1.90 19.54 -1.95
N LYS A 106 -2.16 18.39 -1.31
CA LYS A 106 -2.77 18.32 0.03
C LYS A 106 -1.90 17.50 0.98
N ASN A 107 -1.91 17.87 2.26
CA ASN A 107 -1.24 17.11 3.32
C ASN A 107 -2.19 16.05 3.90
N TYR A 108 -1.93 14.77 3.65
CA TYR A 108 -2.73 13.64 4.13
C TYR A 108 -2.16 13.05 5.42
N ARG A 109 -3.04 12.47 6.25
CA ARG A 109 -2.67 11.88 7.55
C ARG A 109 -2.51 10.36 7.51
N SER A 110 -3.08 9.69 6.51
CA SER A 110 -2.89 8.24 6.27
C SER A 110 -3.23 7.89 4.83
N LEU A 111 -2.78 6.71 4.39
CA LEU A 111 -3.15 6.14 3.08
C LEU A 111 -4.67 6.06 2.90
N GLU A 112 -5.41 5.61 3.92
CA GLU A 112 -6.88 5.54 3.86
C GLU A 112 -7.53 6.91 3.54
N HIS A 113 -7.01 8.02 4.06
CA HIS A 113 -7.55 9.35 3.71
C HIS A 113 -7.30 9.67 2.24
N ALA A 114 -6.09 9.44 1.74
CA ALA A 114 -5.76 9.68 0.34
C ALA A 114 -6.58 8.77 -0.58
N TYR A 115 -6.66 7.48 -0.27
CA TYR A 115 -7.40 6.47 -1.04
C TYR A 115 -8.89 6.78 -1.13
N GLN A 116 -9.53 7.12 -0.01
CA GLN A 116 -10.96 7.46 -0.01
C GLN A 116 -11.22 8.81 -0.70
N ALA A 117 -10.35 9.81 -0.54
CA ALA A 117 -10.51 11.10 -1.22
C ALA A 117 -10.35 10.94 -2.74
N SER A 118 -9.42 10.09 -3.21
CA SER A 118 -9.16 9.83 -4.63
C SER A 118 -10.37 9.32 -5.41
N LYS A 119 -11.36 8.72 -4.74
CA LYS A 119 -12.64 8.33 -5.36
C LYS A 119 -13.46 9.52 -5.85
N PHE A 120 -13.33 10.67 -5.19
CA PHE A 120 -14.22 11.81 -5.33
C PHE A 120 -13.53 13.08 -5.86
N MET A 121 -12.19 13.11 -5.95
CA MET A 121 -11.44 14.32 -6.36
C MET A 121 -11.95 14.98 -7.64
N ARG A 122 -12.41 14.18 -8.62
CA ARG A 122 -12.91 14.68 -9.92
C ARG A 122 -14.43 14.89 -9.97
N THR A 123 -15.18 14.12 -9.18
CA THR A 123 -16.64 14.03 -9.26
C THR A 123 -17.35 14.79 -8.13
N SER A 124 -16.73 14.90 -6.96
CA SER A 124 -17.20 15.68 -5.82
C SER A 124 -16.02 16.20 -4.98
N PRO A 125 -15.39 17.32 -5.39
CA PRO A 125 -14.27 17.92 -4.66
C PRO A 125 -14.59 18.29 -3.21
N ALA A 126 -15.85 18.67 -2.93
CA ALA A 126 -16.32 18.96 -1.58
C ALA A 126 -16.30 17.71 -0.68
N LEU A 127 -16.74 16.56 -1.20
CA LEU A 127 -16.69 15.29 -0.47
C LEU A 127 -15.25 14.80 -0.28
N ALA A 128 -14.39 14.97 -1.30
CA ALA A 128 -12.96 14.70 -1.17
C ALA A 128 -12.31 15.55 -0.07
N GLN A 129 -12.72 16.82 0.07
CA GLN A 129 -12.28 17.70 1.16
C GLN A 129 -12.79 17.22 2.53
N GLU A 130 -14.06 16.83 2.64
CA GLU A 130 -14.62 16.28 3.89
C GLU A 130 -13.86 15.03 4.36
N ILE A 131 -13.53 14.14 3.42
CA ILE A 131 -12.73 12.93 3.68
C ILE A 131 -11.32 13.31 4.13
N HIS A 132 -10.67 14.27 3.47
CA HIS A 132 -9.35 14.78 3.83
C HIS A 132 -9.31 15.35 5.25
N GLU A 133 -10.37 16.06 5.66
CA GLU A 133 -10.51 16.70 6.97
C GLU A 133 -10.93 15.73 8.09
N ALA A 134 -11.29 14.49 7.76
CA ALA A 134 -11.69 13.49 8.73
C ALA A 134 -10.59 13.29 9.80
N LYS A 135 -10.99 13.26 11.08
CA LYS A 135 -10.04 13.17 12.20
C LYS A 135 -9.29 11.83 12.26
N TYR A 136 -9.91 10.77 11.75
CA TYR A 136 -9.40 9.40 11.85
C TYR A 136 -9.61 8.63 10.53
N PRO A 137 -8.70 7.70 10.18
CA PRO A 137 -8.81 6.87 8.97
C PRO A 137 -10.16 6.15 8.85
N ILE A 138 -10.66 5.59 9.96
CA ILE A 138 -11.97 4.94 9.99
C ILE A 138 -13.10 5.89 9.60
N LYS A 139 -13.02 7.17 9.99
CA LYS A 139 -14.03 8.17 9.60
C LYS A 139 -13.94 8.50 8.11
N ALA A 140 -12.74 8.61 7.56
CA ALA A 140 -12.53 8.76 6.11
C ALA A 140 -13.14 7.57 5.33
N LYS A 141 -12.92 6.33 5.80
CA LYS A 141 -13.51 5.11 5.23
C LYS A 141 -15.05 5.12 5.30
N LEU A 142 -15.61 5.52 6.44
CA LEU A 142 -17.06 5.61 6.63
C LEU A 142 -17.71 6.64 5.70
N ILE A 143 -17.12 7.84 5.58
CA ILE A 143 -17.62 8.88 4.68
C ILE A 143 -17.57 8.38 3.22
N GLY A 144 -16.43 7.82 2.79
CA GLY A 144 -16.24 7.35 1.42
C GLY A 144 -17.00 6.07 1.05
N ARG A 145 -17.63 5.39 2.03
CA ARG A 145 -18.48 4.20 1.82
C ARG A 145 -19.96 4.44 2.15
N LYS A 146 -20.36 5.65 2.53
CA LYS A 146 -21.75 6.00 2.77
C LYS A 146 -22.57 5.78 1.50
N GLU A 147 -23.75 5.13 1.60
CA GLU A 147 -24.58 4.77 0.45
C GLU A 147 -24.88 5.96 -0.47
N ASP A 148 -25.28 7.10 0.11
CA ASP A 148 -25.54 8.36 -0.61
C ASP A 148 -24.35 8.87 -1.43
N ASN A 149 -23.12 8.49 -1.05
CA ASN A 149 -21.89 8.94 -1.69
C ASN A 149 -21.43 7.99 -2.81
N LEU A 150 -21.88 6.73 -2.83
CA LEU A 150 -21.42 5.74 -3.80
C LEU A 150 -21.66 6.16 -5.27
N PRO A 151 -22.80 6.78 -5.65
CA PRO A 151 -23.01 7.27 -7.02
C PRO A 151 -22.03 8.38 -7.44
N LEU A 152 -21.33 8.99 -6.50
CA LEU A 152 -20.35 10.05 -6.77
C LEU A 152 -18.94 9.50 -6.97
N ILE A 153 -18.70 8.19 -6.81
CA ILE A 153 -17.38 7.61 -7.09
C ILE A 153 -17.08 7.77 -8.58
N ARG A 154 -15.83 8.13 -8.90
CA ARG A 154 -15.33 8.18 -10.28
C ARG A 154 -15.61 6.87 -11.04
N THR A 155 -16.00 6.98 -12.31
CA THR A 155 -16.49 5.84 -13.12
C THR A 155 -15.42 4.81 -13.45
N ASP A 156 -14.14 5.18 -13.34
CA ASP A 156 -12.94 4.38 -13.62
C ASP A 156 -12.26 3.86 -12.35
N TRP A 157 -13.03 3.72 -11.27
CA TRP A 157 -12.46 3.39 -9.97
C TRP A 157 -11.82 2.00 -9.93
N ASP A 158 -12.38 1.04 -10.64
CA ASP A 158 -11.85 -0.33 -10.64
C ASP A 158 -10.48 -0.41 -11.31
N GLU A 159 -10.23 0.41 -12.33
CA GLU A 159 -8.94 0.54 -12.99
C GLU A 159 -7.94 1.34 -12.14
N MET A 160 -8.44 2.30 -11.35
CA MET A 160 -7.59 3.27 -10.64
C MET A 160 -7.28 2.93 -9.19
N LYS A 161 -8.06 2.06 -8.54
CA LYS A 161 -7.96 1.82 -7.08
C LYS A 161 -6.56 1.40 -6.62
N GLU A 162 -5.85 0.60 -7.41
CA GLU A 162 -4.50 0.15 -7.06
C GLU A 162 -3.48 1.29 -7.19
N MET A 163 -3.56 2.08 -8.26
CA MET A 163 -2.77 3.30 -8.40
C MET A 163 -3.08 4.34 -7.31
N ALA A 164 -4.35 4.46 -6.93
CA ALA A 164 -4.80 5.34 -5.86
C ALA A 164 -4.31 4.91 -4.47
N MET A 165 -3.84 3.66 -4.32
CA MET A 165 -3.15 3.19 -3.13
C MET A 165 -1.63 3.33 -3.25
N LEU A 166 -1.06 2.97 -4.41
CA LEU A 166 0.39 2.97 -4.65
C LEU A 166 0.98 4.38 -4.64
N ALA A 167 0.37 5.33 -5.35
CA ALA A 167 0.90 6.68 -5.47
C ALA A 167 1.09 7.39 -4.12
N PRO A 168 0.11 7.39 -3.19
CA PRO A 168 0.34 7.95 -1.86
C PRO A 168 1.33 7.12 -1.01
N ALA A 169 1.46 5.80 -1.23
CA ALA A 169 2.48 5.00 -0.55
C ALA A 169 3.90 5.42 -0.97
N ILE A 170 4.14 5.62 -2.26
CA ILE A 170 5.42 6.16 -2.76
C ILE A 170 5.68 7.55 -2.19
N ALA A 171 4.67 8.43 -2.16
CA ALA A 171 4.81 9.77 -1.59
C ALA A 171 5.22 9.73 -0.11
N ILE A 172 4.70 8.77 0.68
CA ILE A 172 5.15 8.54 2.05
C ILE A 172 6.63 8.14 2.07
N LEU A 173 7.04 7.20 1.22
CA LEU A 173 8.42 6.70 1.19
C LEU A 173 9.42 7.78 0.80
N HIS A 174 9.08 8.71 -0.11
CA HIS A 174 9.95 9.83 -0.46
C HIS A 174 10.11 10.83 0.71
N GLN A 175 9.05 11.06 1.48
CA GLN A 175 9.03 12.07 2.54
C GLN A 175 9.47 11.56 3.91
N HIS A 176 9.35 10.26 4.17
CA HIS A 176 9.58 9.66 5.49
C HIS A 176 10.67 8.59 5.43
N ALA A 177 11.92 9.00 5.63
CA ALA A 177 13.09 8.12 5.60
C ALA A 177 12.97 6.88 6.51
N PRO A 178 12.48 6.98 7.77
CA PRO A 178 12.36 5.80 8.62
C PRO A 178 11.39 4.74 8.08
N ILE A 179 10.29 5.17 7.46
CA ILE A 179 9.29 4.26 6.85
C ILE A 179 9.90 3.58 5.62
N ARG A 180 10.63 4.36 4.81
CA ARG A 180 11.34 3.86 3.64
C ARG A 180 12.42 2.85 4.01
N GLU A 181 13.21 3.13 5.04
CA GLU A 181 14.26 2.24 5.51
C GLU A 181 13.68 0.93 6.07
N LEU A 182 12.59 1.01 6.84
CA LEU A 182 11.89 -0.18 7.31
C LEU A 182 11.33 -1.01 6.15
N LEU A 183 10.77 -0.38 5.12
CA LEU A 183 10.29 -1.11 3.94
C LEU A 183 11.45 -1.79 3.21
N LEU A 184 12.57 -1.10 3.00
CA LEU A 184 13.74 -1.67 2.34
C LEU A 184 14.40 -2.79 3.18
N SER A 185 14.35 -2.70 4.51
CA SER A 185 14.90 -3.73 5.39
C SER A 185 14.15 -5.04 5.31
N THR A 186 12.93 -5.04 4.75
CA THR A 186 12.18 -6.29 4.50
C THR A 186 12.84 -7.19 3.46
N GLY A 187 13.85 -6.71 2.75
CA GLY A 187 14.54 -7.51 1.74
C GLY A 187 13.53 -8.02 0.71
N ASP A 188 13.58 -9.32 0.43
CA ASP A 188 12.67 -9.96 -0.52
C ASP A 188 11.50 -10.67 0.17
N ALA A 189 11.28 -10.41 1.46
CA ALA A 189 10.15 -10.97 2.19
C ALA A 189 8.83 -10.57 1.54
N ALA A 190 7.87 -11.50 1.49
CA ALA A 190 6.50 -11.14 1.16
C ALA A 190 5.93 -10.24 2.25
N ILE A 191 5.11 -9.28 1.86
CA ILE A 191 4.44 -8.36 2.79
C ILE A 191 2.95 -8.70 2.76
N VAL A 192 2.37 -9.00 3.93
CA VAL A 192 0.97 -9.44 4.04
C VAL A 192 0.18 -8.57 5.01
N GLU A 193 -0.96 -8.04 4.56
CA GLU A 193 -1.95 -7.40 5.43
C GLU A 193 -2.85 -8.47 6.05
N ASP A 194 -2.67 -8.70 7.35
CA ASP A 194 -3.34 -9.74 8.15
C ASP A 194 -4.77 -9.35 8.56
N THR A 195 -5.54 -8.78 7.63
CA THR A 195 -6.96 -8.49 7.87
C THR A 195 -7.86 -9.56 7.26
N TYR A 196 -8.75 -10.11 8.09
CA TYR A 196 -9.79 -11.06 7.66
C TYR A 196 -11.02 -10.36 7.08
N GLY A 197 -11.22 -9.07 7.38
CA GLY A 197 -12.45 -8.34 7.05
C GLY A 197 -12.45 -7.64 5.69
N ASP A 198 -11.33 -7.65 4.97
CA ASP A 198 -11.18 -7.01 3.66
C ASP A 198 -10.38 -7.93 2.71
N PRO A 199 -11.04 -8.88 2.03
CA PRO A 199 -10.35 -9.85 1.17
C PRO A 199 -9.77 -9.23 -0.10
N TYR A 200 -10.04 -7.96 -0.40
CA TYR A 200 -9.36 -7.29 -1.51
C TYR A 200 -7.99 -6.77 -1.08
N TRP A 201 -7.93 -6.04 0.04
CA TRP A 201 -6.69 -5.39 0.47
C TRP A 201 -5.81 -6.29 1.34
N GLY A 202 -6.40 -7.22 2.10
CA GLY A 202 -5.65 -8.17 2.92
C GLY A 202 -5.91 -9.63 2.59
N ARG A 203 -5.52 -10.48 3.55
CA ARG A 203 -5.57 -11.96 3.41
C ARG A 203 -6.98 -12.54 3.34
N GLY A 204 -8.01 -11.82 3.79
CA GLY A 204 -9.37 -12.35 3.86
C GLY A 204 -9.58 -13.44 4.95
N PRO A 205 -10.81 -13.94 5.10
CA PRO A 205 -11.19 -14.80 6.22
C PRO A 205 -10.51 -16.17 6.21
N ASP A 206 -10.14 -16.66 5.04
CA ASP A 206 -9.66 -18.02 4.75
C ASP A 206 -8.32 -18.02 4.01
N PHE A 207 -7.58 -16.91 4.07
CA PHE A 207 -6.30 -16.72 3.37
C PHE A 207 -6.39 -16.77 1.83
N GLN A 208 -7.59 -16.69 1.25
CA GLN A 208 -7.81 -16.60 -0.21
C GLN A 208 -8.03 -15.15 -0.69
N GLY A 209 -7.77 -14.16 0.17
CA GLY A 209 -7.83 -12.75 -0.20
C GLY A 209 -6.66 -12.34 -1.10
N LEU A 210 -6.81 -11.21 -1.79
CA LEU A 210 -5.85 -10.76 -2.79
C LEU A 210 -4.60 -10.10 -2.19
N ASN A 211 -4.58 -9.80 -0.89
CA ASN A 211 -3.46 -9.09 -0.23
C ASN A 211 -3.01 -7.84 -1.03
N GLY A 212 -3.96 -7.07 -1.55
CA GLY A 212 -3.68 -5.92 -2.42
C GLY A 212 -2.77 -4.86 -1.78
N LEU A 213 -2.85 -4.66 -0.47
CA LEU A 213 -2.05 -3.64 0.22
C LEU A 213 -0.63 -4.14 0.43
N GLY A 214 -0.45 -5.41 0.79
CA GLY A 214 0.85 -6.05 0.84
C GLY A 214 1.57 -5.99 -0.51
N ARG A 215 0.87 -6.32 -1.60
CA ARG A 215 1.40 -6.19 -2.97
C ARG A 215 1.72 -4.75 -3.34
N THR A 216 0.94 -3.77 -2.88
CA THR A 216 1.24 -2.34 -3.08
C THR A 216 2.57 -1.96 -2.43
N TRP A 217 2.83 -2.41 -1.20
CA TRP A 217 4.10 -2.13 -0.53
C TRP A 217 5.28 -2.85 -1.17
N MET A 218 5.11 -4.09 -1.62
CA MET A 218 6.15 -4.80 -2.39
C MET A 218 6.46 -4.07 -3.70
N MET A 219 5.44 -3.59 -4.41
CA MET A 219 5.64 -2.81 -5.63
C MET A 219 6.32 -1.47 -5.35
N ALA A 220 5.92 -0.77 -4.30
CA ALA A 220 6.58 0.47 -3.87
C ALA A 220 8.05 0.22 -3.48
N ARG A 221 8.35 -0.93 -2.84
CA ARG A 221 9.72 -1.35 -2.50
C ARG A 221 10.59 -1.50 -3.76
N GLU A 222 10.09 -2.17 -4.79
CA GLU A 222 10.82 -2.33 -6.05
C GLU A 222 11.06 -1.00 -6.78
N ILE A 223 10.07 -0.11 -6.75
CA ILE A 223 10.21 1.25 -7.30
C ILE A 223 11.35 2.02 -6.60
N ILE A 224 11.32 2.08 -5.27
CA ILE A 224 12.35 2.78 -4.48
C ILE A 224 13.74 2.14 -4.64
N ARG A 225 13.82 0.81 -4.76
CA ARG A 225 15.09 0.11 -5.01
C ARG A 225 15.73 0.53 -6.34
N LEU A 226 14.93 0.60 -7.40
CA LEU A 226 15.41 1.02 -8.72
C LEU A 226 15.83 2.49 -8.73
N GLU A 227 15.05 3.39 -8.13
CA GLU A 227 15.43 4.80 -7.96
C GLU A 227 16.80 4.93 -7.28
N LYS A 228 16.99 4.25 -6.15
CA LYS A 228 18.27 4.24 -5.44
C LYS A 228 19.42 3.67 -6.27
N GLY A 229 19.17 2.61 -7.06
CA GLY A 229 20.18 2.06 -7.97
C GLY A 229 20.63 3.08 -9.02
N VAL A 230 19.68 3.83 -9.59
CA VAL A 230 19.96 4.91 -10.54
C VAL A 230 20.75 6.04 -9.89
N GLU A 231 20.35 6.50 -8.69
CA GLU A 231 21.09 7.52 -7.93
C GLU A 231 22.54 7.10 -7.67
N VAL A 232 22.77 5.83 -7.29
CA VAL A 232 24.11 5.27 -7.07
C VAL A 232 24.93 5.30 -8.35
N ILE A 233 24.38 4.85 -9.48
CA ILE A 233 25.07 4.88 -10.78
C ILE A 233 25.41 6.31 -11.18
N GLN A 234 24.49 7.26 -11.04
CA GLN A 234 24.72 8.68 -11.34
C GLN A 234 25.82 9.29 -10.46
N SER A 235 25.91 8.87 -9.20
CA SER A 235 26.95 9.33 -8.28
C SER A 235 28.35 8.81 -8.64
N ILE A 236 28.43 7.59 -9.19
CA ILE A 236 29.70 6.93 -9.56
C ILE A 236 30.11 7.29 -11.00
N CYS A 237 29.15 7.54 -11.88
CA CYS A 237 29.36 7.83 -13.31
C CYS A 237 28.53 9.06 -13.76
N PRO A 238 28.90 10.27 -13.35
CA PRO A 238 28.10 11.48 -13.61
C PRO A 238 27.97 11.87 -15.09
N HIS A 239 28.75 11.23 -15.98
CA HIS A 239 28.75 11.50 -17.43
C HIS A 239 27.84 10.57 -18.26
N ILE A 240 27.10 9.65 -17.63
CA ILE A 240 26.22 8.68 -18.33
C ILE A 240 24.75 9.17 -18.42
N ALA A 241 24.42 10.35 -17.88
CA ALA A 241 23.07 10.94 -17.91
C ALA A 241 22.84 11.94 -19.06
#